data_AF-A0A642V0G9-F1
#
_entry.id   AF-A0A642V0G9-F1
#
_cell.length_a   1.000
_cell.length_b   1.000
_cell.length_c   1.000
_cell.angle_alpha   90.00
_cell.angle_beta   90.00
_cell.angle_gamma   90.00
#
_symmetry.space_group_name_H-M   'P 1'
#
loop_
_entity.id
_entity.type
_entity.pdbx_description
1 polymer ?
#
loop_
_entity_poly.entity_id
_entity_poly.type
_entity_poly.pdbx_seq_one_letter_code
_entity_poly.pdbx_strand_id
1 'polypeptide(L)'
;MSDGGGDGSQIMAGKTLKRRNFKQLSLNPGGGGSDKPNVQVSSSSASSDEKRPSSQAQGEEKLTNQLASLELGVEFKLDLRKDDFETLSELGCGNGGTVTRVLHVPTQTVMAKKVIHVEAKPAVRKQIVRELHIMHDCECPHIVGYYGAFANESDVIMCMEYMDCGSLDRIIKKFGPIEEAIIGKITVAIVEGLTYLYNQHRIIHRDVKPSNVLVNSRGQIKLCDFGVSGELINSIADTFVGTSTYMSPERIQGAAYSVRSDVWSLGITILELTIGTFPFSATSNSNNNNPALPVGILDLLQRIVNEPPPKLPEDKNFTAAFREFIDKCLAKEELRPSPQNLLNDPFFLASKETQISLEQWAHSLKFPDKK
;
A
#
# COMPACT_ATOMS: atom_id res chain seq x y z
N MET A 1 -55.62 60.64 4.90
CA MET A 1 -54.85 61.16 3.75
C MET A 1 -53.42 60.78 4.04
N SER A 2 -52.75 59.85 3.34
CA SER A 2 -52.82 59.49 1.93
C SER A 2 -52.21 58.10 1.70
N ASP A 3 -52.75 57.44 0.68
CA ASP A 3 -52.36 56.19 0.02
C ASP A 3 -50.88 56.04 -0.36
N GLY A 4 -50.46 54.77 -0.51
CA GLY A 4 -50.01 54.28 -1.83
C GLY A 4 -48.60 53.70 -1.97
N GLY A 5 -48.52 52.42 -2.31
CA GLY A 5 -47.40 51.75 -3.00
C GLY A 5 -46.66 50.72 -2.12
N GLY A 6 -46.51 49.44 -2.47
CA GLY A 6 -46.66 48.76 -3.74
C GLY A 6 -45.44 47.87 -3.97
N ASP A 7 -45.60 46.57 -3.67
CA ASP A 7 -45.02 45.36 -4.28
C ASP A 7 -43.49 45.17 -4.45
N GLY A 8 -43.02 43.93 -4.22
CA GLY A 8 -41.64 43.53 -4.49
C GLY A 8 -41.07 42.36 -3.66
N SER A 9 -41.88 41.38 -3.24
CA SER A 9 -41.35 40.14 -2.63
C SER A 9 -41.02 39.11 -3.71
N GLN A 10 -39.77 39.07 -4.19
CA GLN A 10 -39.24 37.92 -4.95
C GLN A 10 -38.64 36.88 -3.99
N ILE A 11 -39.45 35.85 -3.69
CA ILE A 11 -39.02 34.60 -3.08
C ILE A 11 -38.27 33.81 -4.16
N MET A 12 -36.94 33.74 -4.06
CA MET A 12 -36.14 32.78 -4.83
C MET A 12 -36.31 31.40 -4.22
N ALA A 13 -37.23 30.62 -4.82
CA ALA A 13 -37.42 29.21 -4.52
C ALA A 13 -36.11 28.42 -4.72
N GLY A 14 -35.69 27.72 -3.67
CA GLY A 14 -34.57 26.79 -3.70
C GLY A 14 -34.78 25.71 -4.76
N LYS A 15 -33.89 25.65 -5.74
CA LYS A 15 -33.85 24.56 -6.72
C LYS A 15 -33.36 23.29 -6.02
N THR A 16 -34.28 22.40 -5.71
CA THR A 16 -34.00 21.01 -5.33
C THR A 16 -33.21 20.32 -6.43
N LEU A 17 -31.93 20.03 -6.17
CA LEU A 17 -31.08 19.24 -7.07
C LEU A 17 -31.60 17.80 -7.09
N LYS A 18 -32.25 17.45 -8.21
CA LYS A 18 -32.75 16.12 -8.52
C LYS A 18 -31.60 15.10 -8.54
N ARG A 19 -31.75 14.02 -7.78
CA ARG A 19 -30.99 12.76 -7.94
C ARG A 19 -30.98 12.38 -9.42
N ARG A 20 -29.81 12.41 -10.07
CA ARG A 20 -29.66 11.92 -11.44
C ARG A 20 -29.67 10.39 -11.42
N ASN A 21 -30.58 9.84 -12.22
CA ASN A 21 -30.78 8.42 -12.43
C ASN A 21 -29.58 7.80 -13.16
N PHE A 22 -28.90 6.84 -12.54
CA PHE A 22 -28.06 5.88 -13.23
C PHE A 22 -28.93 4.70 -13.71
N LYS A 23 -29.50 4.82 -14.91
CA LYS A 23 -30.01 3.69 -15.69
C LYS A 23 -29.22 3.60 -16.99
N GLN A 24 -28.06 2.95 -16.92
CA GLN A 24 -27.41 2.36 -18.09
C GLN A 24 -26.52 1.19 -17.66
N LEU A 25 -27.15 0.23 -16.99
CA LEU A 25 -26.72 -1.16 -16.92
C LEU A 25 -27.90 -1.97 -17.43
N SER A 26 -27.92 -2.24 -18.73
CA SER A 26 -28.85 -3.19 -19.35
C SER A 26 -28.05 -4.17 -20.18
N LEU A 27 -27.83 -5.36 -19.62
CA LEU A 27 -27.42 -6.55 -20.35
C LEU A 27 -28.63 -7.05 -21.14
N ASN A 28 -28.47 -7.22 -22.44
CA ASN A 28 -29.49 -7.75 -23.33
C ASN A 28 -29.55 -9.28 -23.19
N PRO A 29 -30.72 -9.91 -22.94
CA PRO A 29 -30.86 -11.35 -22.99
C PRO A 29 -31.44 -11.78 -24.35
N GLY A 30 -30.69 -12.57 -25.10
CA GLY A 30 -31.19 -13.38 -26.21
C GLY A 30 -30.26 -14.58 -26.34
N GLY A 31 -30.70 -15.83 -26.46
CA GLY A 31 -32.02 -16.37 -26.73
C GLY A 31 -31.84 -17.56 -27.68
N GLY A 32 -32.02 -18.78 -27.16
CA GLY A 32 -32.46 -19.98 -27.90
C GLY A 32 -31.44 -20.71 -28.79
N GLY A 33 -31.28 -22.02 -28.55
CA GLY A 33 -30.63 -22.94 -29.48
C GLY A 33 -30.32 -24.31 -28.88
N SER A 34 -31.32 -25.20 -28.93
CA SER A 34 -31.23 -26.63 -28.67
C SER A 34 -30.18 -27.33 -29.53
N ASP A 35 -29.43 -28.29 -28.97
CA ASP A 35 -29.37 -29.67 -29.48
C ASP A 35 -28.45 -30.57 -28.62
N LYS A 36 -28.99 -31.74 -28.25
CA LYS A 36 -28.22 -32.90 -27.76
C LYS A 36 -27.63 -33.62 -28.97
N PRO A 37 -26.52 -34.37 -28.79
CA PRO A 37 -26.75 -35.81 -28.79
C PRO A 37 -25.94 -36.58 -27.73
N ASN A 38 -26.52 -37.73 -27.44
CA ASN A 38 -26.12 -38.84 -26.58
C ASN A 38 -25.12 -39.74 -27.32
N VAL A 39 -23.97 -40.10 -26.74
CA VAL A 39 -23.22 -41.33 -27.11
C VAL A 39 -22.56 -41.97 -25.89
N GLN A 40 -23.18 -43.07 -25.48
CA GLN A 40 -22.65 -44.34 -24.99
C GLN A 40 -21.31 -44.44 -24.25
N VAL A 41 -21.46 -44.91 -23.02
CA VAL A 41 -20.50 -45.69 -22.24
C VAL A 41 -20.12 -46.96 -23.00
N SER A 42 -18.82 -47.23 -23.13
CA SER A 42 -18.30 -48.59 -23.29
C SER A 42 -17.05 -48.79 -22.43
N SER A 43 -17.09 -49.89 -21.69
CA SER A 43 -16.09 -50.40 -20.76
C SER A 43 -14.97 -51.13 -21.51
N SER A 44 -13.71 -50.92 -21.13
CA SER A 44 -12.73 -52.01 -21.07
C SER A 44 -11.54 -51.64 -20.18
N SER A 45 -11.20 -52.59 -19.33
CA SER A 45 -10.10 -52.67 -18.38
C SER A 45 -8.78 -53.07 -19.05
N ALA A 46 -7.65 -52.46 -18.68
CA ALA A 46 -6.40 -53.18 -18.41
C ALA A 46 -5.31 -52.22 -17.88
N SER A 47 -4.63 -52.68 -16.85
CA SER A 47 -3.53 -52.10 -16.08
C SER A 47 -2.26 -51.83 -16.90
N SER A 48 -1.62 -50.69 -16.64
CA SER A 48 -0.16 -50.56 -16.65
C SER A 48 0.25 -49.50 -15.63
N ASP A 49 0.95 -49.94 -14.58
CA ASP A 49 1.60 -49.12 -13.57
C ASP A 49 2.77 -48.35 -14.22
N GLU A 50 2.48 -47.17 -14.75
CA GLU A 50 3.49 -46.13 -14.91
C GLU A 50 3.28 -45.11 -13.79
N LYS A 51 4.32 -44.94 -12.96
CA LYS A 51 4.43 -43.84 -11.99
C LYS A 51 4.31 -42.52 -12.75
N ARG A 52 3.08 -42.02 -12.88
CA ARG A 52 2.83 -40.64 -13.31
C ARG A 52 3.49 -39.72 -12.27
N PRO A 53 4.25 -38.70 -12.69
CA PRO A 53 4.63 -37.64 -11.77
C PRO A 53 3.32 -37.08 -11.21
N SER A 54 3.28 -36.80 -9.90
CA SER A 54 2.14 -36.12 -9.32
C SER A 54 1.86 -34.85 -10.14
N SER A 55 0.58 -34.56 -10.39
CA SER A 55 0.18 -33.32 -11.09
C SER A 55 0.73 -32.06 -10.40
N GLN A 56 1.07 -32.16 -9.11
CA GLN A 56 1.81 -31.17 -8.34
C GLN A 56 3.25 -30.96 -8.84
N ALA A 57 4.05 -32.02 -9.00
CA ALA A 57 5.43 -31.90 -9.45
C ALA A 57 5.52 -31.31 -10.87
N GLN A 58 4.58 -31.65 -11.76
CA GLN A 58 4.51 -31.07 -13.11
C GLN A 58 4.12 -29.58 -13.11
N GLY A 59 3.32 -29.14 -12.15
CA GLY A 59 2.93 -27.74 -11.98
C GLY A 59 4.10 -26.88 -11.49
N GLU A 60 4.79 -27.37 -10.45
CA GLU A 60 5.99 -26.74 -9.88
C GLU A 60 7.13 -26.67 -10.89
N GLU A 61 7.42 -27.77 -11.59
CA GLU A 61 8.47 -27.81 -12.62
C GLU A 61 8.14 -26.85 -13.78
N LYS A 62 6.87 -26.71 -14.17
CA LYS A 62 6.45 -25.78 -15.22
C LYS A 62 6.51 -24.30 -14.78
N LEU A 63 6.20 -23.98 -13.54
CA LEU A 63 6.32 -22.63 -12.99
C LEU A 63 7.78 -22.25 -12.75
N THR A 64 8.57 -23.17 -12.20
CA THR A 64 10.02 -23.04 -12.00
C THR A 64 10.73 -22.90 -13.34
N ASN A 65 10.41 -23.76 -14.31
CA ASN A 65 10.91 -23.64 -15.68
C ASN A 65 10.40 -22.40 -16.38
N GLN A 66 9.22 -21.83 -16.03
CA GLN A 66 8.77 -20.56 -16.58
C GLN A 66 9.43 -19.35 -15.93
N LEU A 67 9.74 -19.40 -14.63
CA LEU A 67 10.63 -18.43 -13.99
C LEU A 67 12.08 -18.59 -14.49
N ALA A 68 12.49 -19.77 -14.94
CA ALA A 68 13.79 -19.97 -15.56
C ALA A 68 13.80 -19.67 -17.08
N SER A 69 12.68 -19.84 -17.80
CA SER A 69 12.54 -19.71 -19.26
C SER A 69 11.93 -18.39 -19.72
N LEU A 70 11.26 -17.64 -18.84
CA LEU A 70 11.28 -16.19 -18.96
C LEU A 70 12.75 -15.87 -18.74
N GLU A 71 13.49 -15.50 -19.79
CA GLU A 71 14.92 -15.14 -19.75
C GLU A 71 15.17 -14.06 -18.69
N LEU A 72 15.20 -14.49 -17.43
CA LEU A 72 15.61 -13.76 -16.26
C LEU A 72 17.12 -13.90 -16.31
N GLY A 73 17.78 -13.05 -17.10
CA GLY A 73 19.20 -12.75 -16.94
C GLY A 73 19.48 -12.03 -15.61
N VAL A 74 18.73 -12.37 -14.57
CA VAL A 74 18.80 -11.82 -13.22
C VAL A 74 19.44 -12.92 -12.37
N GLU A 75 20.74 -12.82 -12.19
CA GLU A 75 21.40 -13.56 -11.11
C GLU A 75 20.84 -13.01 -9.80
N PHE A 76 19.87 -13.72 -9.19
CA PHE A 76 19.40 -13.35 -7.85
C PHE A 76 20.60 -13.32 -6.89
N LYS A 77 20.61 -12.36 -5.95
CA LYS A 77 21.70 -12.22 -4.96
C LYS A 77 21.98 -13.50 -4.18
N LEU A 78 21.01 -14.42 -4.08
CA LEU A 78 21.15 -15.75 -3.47
C LEU A 78 20.44 -16.83 -4.32
N ASP A 79 21.02 -18.03 -4.39
CA ASP A 79 20.34 -19.25 -4.86
C ASP A 79 19.41 -19.75 -3.75
N LEU A 80 18.15 -19.33 -3.79
CA LEU A 80 17.16 -19.61 -2.73
C LEU A 80 16.33 -20.84 -3.07
N ARG A 81 16.31 -21.85 -2.18
CA ARG A 81 15.48 -23.05 -2.34
C ARG A 81 14.47 -23.17 -1.20
N LYS A 82 13.33 -23.79 -1.49
CA LYS A 82 12.23 -23.99 -0.52
C LYS A 82 12.70 -24.62 0.79
N ASP A 83 13.59 -25.61 0.69
CA ASP A 83 14.06 -26.41 1.83
C ASP A 83 15.14 -25.70 2.67
N ASP A 84 15.64 -24.55 2.22
CA ASP A 84 16.71 -23.80 2.89
C ASP A 84 16.20 -22.89 4.01
N PHE A 85 14.89 -22.90 4.30
CA PHE A 85 14.26 -21.95 5.22
C PHE A 85 13.66 -22.62 6.46
N GLU A 86 14.10 -22.17 7.62
CA GLU A 86 13.46 -22.46 8.91
C GLU A 86 12.50 -21.33 9.29
N THR A 87 11.26 -21.66 9.64
CA THR A 87 10.28 -20.65 10.05
C THR A 87 10.46 -20.30 11.52
N LEU A 88 10.65 -19.01 11.82
CA LEU A 88 10.88 -18.52 13.19
C LEU A 88 9.60 -17.99 13.83
N SER A 89 8.89 -17.09 13.14
CA SER A 89 7.67 -16.47 13.68
C SER A 89 6.82 -15.82 12.57
N GLU A 90 5.52 -15.68 12.80
CA GLU A 90 4.66 -14.89 11.91
C GLU A 90 4.84 -13.38 12.16
N LEU A 91 4.97 -12.60 11.08
CA LEU A 91 5.13 -11.13 11.16
C LEU A 91 3.81 -10.40 10.92
N GLY A 92 2.99 -10.91 9.99
CA GLY A 92 1.64 -10.40 9.73
C GLY A 92 1.00 -11.00 8.49
N CYS A 93 -0.31 -10.78 8.35
CA CYS A 93 -1.11 -11.12 7.18
C CYS A 93 -1.78 -9.84 6.65
N GLY A 94 -1.84 -9.68 5.33
CA GLY A 94 -2.47 -8.53 4.70
C GLY A 94 -2.94 -8.84 3.28
N ASN A 95 -3.46 -7.81 2.59
CA ASN A 95 -4.03 -7.94 1.25
C ASN A 95 -3.03 -8.49 0.20
N GLY A 96 -1.73 -8.36 0.45
CA GLY A 96 -0.66 -8.87 -0.40
C GLY A 96 -0.10 -10.24 0.01
N GLY A 97 -0.77 -10.95 0.94
CA GLY A 97 -0.38 -12.27 1.43
C GLY A 97 0.20 -12.29 2.84
N THR A 98 0.78 -13.44 3.20
CA THR A 98 1.32 -13.70 4.55
C THR A 98 2.82 -13.47 4.60
N VAL A 99 3.29 -12.76 5.64
CA VAL A 99 4.70 -12.49 5.88
C VAL A 99 5.18 -13.21 7.13
N THR A 100 6.24 -14.00 6.97
CA THR A 100 6.86 -14.80 8.03
C THR A 100 8.33 -14.43 8.19
N ARG A 101 8.80 -14.41 9.44
CA ARG A 101 10.23 -14.33 9.76
C ARG A 101 10.81 -15.71 9.58
N VAL A 102 11.87 -15.82 8.79
CA VAL A 102 12.54 -17.08 8.50
C VAL A 102 14.05 -16.93 8.67
N LEU A 103 14.72 -18.04 8.96
CA LEU A 103 16.18 -18.17 8.87
C LEU A 103 16.51 -18.90 7.58
N HIS A 104 17.28 -18.27 6.70
CA HIS A 104 17.90 -18.96 5.58
C HIS A 104 19.13 -19.72 6.09
N VAL A 105 19.02 -21.04 6.21
CA VAL A 105 19.99 -21.91 6.86
C VAL A 105 21.37 -21.86 6.20
N PRO A 106 21.51 -21.88 4.85
CA PRO A 106 22.83 -21.85 4.21
C PRO A 106 23.65 -20.60 4.53
N THR A 107 23.01 -19.42 4.59
CA THR A 107 23.70 -18.14 4.82
C THR A 107 23.59 -17.64 6.26
N GLN A 108 22.81 -18.32 7.11
CA GLN A 108 22.45 -17.88 8.46
C GLN A 108 21.82 -16.48 8.49
N THR A 109 21.14 -16.09 7.41
CA THR A 109 20.52 -14.77 7.28
C THR A 109 19.06 -14.83 7.71
N VAL A 110 18.66 -13.96 8.64
CA VAL A 110 17.23 -13.77 8.98
C VAL A 110 16.57 -12.91 7.90
N MET A 111 15.43 -13.37 7.39
CA MET A 111 14.69 -12.73 6.30
C MET A 111 13.21 -12.58 6.63
N ALA A 112 12.55 -11.66 5.94
CA ALA A 112 11.09 -11.63 5.84
C ALA A 112 10.66 -12.35 4.55
N LYS A 113 9.95 -13.47 4.71
CA LYS A 113 9.40 -14.28 3.61
C LYS A 113 7.94 -13.94 3.39
N LYS A 114 7.62 -13.34 2.25
CA LYS A 114 6.26 -12.99 1.83
C LYS A 114 5.75 -13.99 0.79
N VAL A 115 4.58 -14.55 1.06
CA VAL A 115 3.89 -15.48 0.15
C VAL A 115 2.86 -14.71 -0.67
N ILE A 116 3.02 -14.67 -1.98
CA ILE A 116 2.06 -14.06 -2.91
C ILE A 116 1.32 -15.18 -3.63
N HIS A 117 0.02 -15.29 -3.36
CA HIS A 117 -0.84 -16.23 -4.08
C HIS A 117 -1.09 -15.72 -5.50
N VAL A 118 -0.68 -16.50 -6.50
CA VAL A 118 -0.81 -16.10 -7.90
C VAL A 118 -2.02 -16.80 -8.51
N GLU A 119 -3.04 -16.02 -8.87
CA GLU A 119 -4.11 -16.55 -9.73
C GLU A 119 -3.52 -17.05 -11.06
N ALA A 120 -4.05 -18.14 -11.59
CA ALA A 120 -3.52 -18.86 -12.74
C ALA A 120 -3.45 -18.08 -14.09
N LYS A 121 -3.77 -16.78 -14.11
CA LYS A 121 -3.76 -15.94 -15.31
C LYS A 121 -2.32 -15.59 -15.71
N PRO A 122 -1.85 -15.97 -16.91
CA PRO A 122 -0.47 -15.71 -17.36
C PRO A 122 -0.05 -14.22 -17.37
N ALA A 123 -1.00 -13.29 -17.54
CA ALA A 123 -0.72 -11.85 -17.53
C ALA A 123 -0.29 -11.35 -16.15
N VAL A 124 -0.95 -11.83 -15.08
CA VAL A 124 -0.64 -11.50 -13.68
C VAL A 124 0.76 -12.01 -13.33
N ARG A 125 1.09 -13.23 -13.77
CA ARG A 125 2.43 -13.81 -13.57
C ARG A 125 3.55 -13.00 -14.23
N LYS A 126 3.37 -12.56 -15.49
CA LYS A 126 4.37 -11.73 -16.18
C LYS A 126 4.59 -10.39 -15.48
N GLN A 127 3.53 -9.84 -14.90
CA GLN A 127 3.62 -8.60 -14.13
C GLN A 127 4.43 -8.79 -12.85
N ILE A 128 4.14 -9.85 -12.06
CA ILE A 128 4.91 -10.18 -10.85
C ILE A 128 6.40 -10.29 -11.17
N VAL A 129 6.75 -11.03 -12.22
CA VAL A 129 8.15 -11.23 -12.62
C VAL A 129 8.86 -9.91 -12.96
N ARG A 130 8.19 -9.01 -13.69
CA ARG A 130 8.74 -7.68 -13.99
C ARG A 130 9.01 -6.88 -12.72
N GLU A 131 8.11 -6.96 -11.75
CA GLU A 131 8.23 -6.23 -10.49
C GLU A 131 9.32 -6.82 -9.58
N LEU A 132 9.48 -8.15 -9.56
CA LEU A 132 10.60 -8.80 -8.87
C LEU A 132 11.95 -8.36 -9.44
N HIS A 133 12.04 -8.15 -10.77
CA HIS A 133 13.26 -7.66 -11.40
C HIS A 133 13.60 -6.23 -10.98
N ILE A 134 12.59 -5.35 -10.94
CA ILE A 134 12.78 -3.99 -10.41
C ILE A 134 13.29 -4.02 -8.97
N MET A 135 12.68 -4.86 -8.12
CA MET A 135 13.08 -4.95 -6.72
C MET A 135 14.51 -5.44 -6.55
N HIS A 136 14.97 -6.33 -7.43
CA HIS A 136 16.34 -6.78 -7.48
C HIS A 136 17.33 -5.63 -7.74
N ASP A 137 16.97 -4.73 -8.65
CA ASP A 137 17.84 -3.61 -9.06
C ASP A 137 17.72 -2.38 -8.13
N CYS A 138 16.86 -2.46 -7.11
CA CYS A 138 16.69 -1.40 -6.12
C CYS A 138 17.83 -1.43 -5.09
N GLU A 139 18.76 -0.49 -5.24
CA GLU A 139 19.83 -0.22 -4.29
C GLU A 139 19.64 1.18 -3.68
N CYS A 140 18.88 1.24 -2.59
CA CYS A 140 18.60 2.48 -1.87
C CYS A 140 18.55 2.22 -0.36
N PRO A 141 19.20 3.05 0.49
CA PRO A 141 19.13 2.93 1.94
C PRO A 141 17.70 3.04 2.52
N HIS A 142 16.77 3.60 1.75
CA HIS A 142 15.37 3.84 2.15
C HIS A 142 14.35 2.93 1.46
N ILE A 143 14.82 1.89 0.76
CA ILE A 143 13.99 0.83 0.20
C ILE A 143 14.41 -0.49 0.82
N VAL A 144 13.45 -1.31 1.25
CA VAL A 144 13.72 -2.61 1.87
C VAL A 144 14.51 -3.49 0.90
N GLY A 145 15.62 -4.05 1.38
CA GLY A 145 16.48 -4.89 0.57
C GLY A 145 15.78 -6.16 0.10
N TYR A 146 16.09 -6.59 -1.11
CA TYR A 146 15.54 -7.79 -1.72
C TYR A 146 16.65 -8.82 -1.94
N TYR A 147 16.42 -10.05 -1.47
CA TYR A 147 17.38 -11.15 -1.63
C TYR A 147 17.08 -12.01 -2.85
N GLY A 148 15.80 -12.22 -3.16
CA GLY A 148 15.38 -13.06 -4.26
C GLY A 148 13.95 -13.56 -4.10
N ALA A 149 13.49 -14.31 -5.11
CA ALA A 149 12.20 -14.97 -5.08
C ALA A 149 12.26 -16.33 -5.77
N PHE A 150 11.35 -17.21 -5.39
CA PHE A 150 11.20 -18.53 -6.00
C PHE A 150 9.72 -18.90 -6.09
N ALA A 151 9.36 -19.75 -7.04
CA ALA A 151 8.03 -20.34 -7.08
C ALA A 151 7.93 -21.46 -6.04
N ASN A 152 6.78 -21.54 -5.39
CA ASN A 152 6.39 -22.67 -4.57
C ASN A 152 4.94 -23.02 -4.87
N GLU A 153 4.70 -24.17 -5.48
CA GLU A 153 3.35 -24.58 -5.92
C GLU A 153 2.68 -23.50 -6.80
N SER A 154 1.55 -22.93 -6.37
CA SER A 154 0.84 -21.83 -7.05
C SER A 154 1.30 -20.43 -6.63
N ASP A 155 2.28 -20.35 -5.73
CA ASP A 155 2.65 -19.12 -5.05
C ASP A 155 4.03 -18.63 -5.49
N VAL A 156 4.22 -17.32 -5.40
CA VAL A 156 5.52 -16.69 -5.53
C VAL A 156 5.99 -16.30 -4.14
N ILE A 157 7.16 -16.79 -3.76
CA ILE A 157 7.77 -16.52 -2.47
C ILE A 157 8.83 -15.45 -2.64
N MET A 158 8.72 -14.36 -1.91
CA MET A 158 9.68 -13.27 -1.91
C MET A 158 10.46 -13.23 -0.60
N CYS A 159 11.78 -13.13 -0.69
CA CYS A 159 12.67 -13.02 0.44
C CYS A 159 13.27 -11.62 0.52
N MET A 160 12.98 -10.92 1.61
CA MET A 160 13.32 -9.52 1.83
C MET A 160 14.13 -9.34 3.12
N GLU A 161 14.78 -8.21 3.23
CA GLU A 161 15.43 -7.75 4.46
C GLU A 161 14.43 -7.73 5.62
N TYR A 162 14.82 -8.33 6.74
CA TYR A 162 14.02 -8.31 7.96
C TYR A 162 14.23 -7.01 8.73
N MET A 163 13.14 -6.32 9.03
CA MET A 163 13.11 -5.06 9.79
C MET A 163 12.53 -5.33 11.19
N ASP A 164 13.41 -5.48 12.18
CA ASP A 164 13.11 -6.04 13.50
C ASP A 164 12.26 -5.15 14.43
N CYS A 165 12.20 -3.83 14.20
CA CYS A 165 11.24 -2.96 14.89
C CYS A 165 9.84 -2.97 14.24
N GLY A 166 9.69 -3.60 13.06
CA GLY A 166 8.43 -3.70 12.35
C GLY A 166 7.97 -2.40 11.68
N SER A 167 6.68 -2.33 11.38
CA SER A 167 6.04 -1.22 10.68
C SER A 167 5.63 -0.07 11.59
N LEU A 168 5.59 1.16 11.04
CA LEU A 168 5.19 2.34 11.81
C LEU A 168 3.75 2.26 12.33
N ASP A 169 2.82 1.57 11.65
CA ASP A 169 1.45 1.38 12.15
C ASP A 169 1.43 0.60 13.47
N ARG A 170 2.30 -0.42 13.62
CA ARG A 170 2.45 -1.20 14.84
C ARG A 170 3.12 -0.38 15.93
N ILE A 171 4.09 0.45 15.55
CA ILE A 171 4.79 1.35 16.47
C ILE A 171 3.80 2.35 17.08
N ILE A 172 3.03 3.07 16.28
CA ILE A 172 2.07 4.06 16.81
C ILE A 172 0.96 3.43 17.64
N LYS A 173 0.45 2.25 17.25
CA LYS A 173 -0.58 1.53 18.00
C LYS A 173 -0.11 1.16 19.41
N LYS A 174 1.19 0.94 19.58
CA LYS A 174 1.77 0.47 20.84
C LYS A 174 2.35 1.62 21.68
N PHE A 175 3.05 2.55 21.06
CA PHE A 175 3.82 3.59 21.75
C PHE A 175 3.17 4.97 21.67
N GLY A 176 2.12 5.12 20.86
CA GLY A 176 1.42 6.38 20.68
C GLY A 176 2.05 7.29 19.62
N PRO A 177 1.71 8.59 19.65
CA PRO A 177 2.22 9.57 18.70
C PRO A 177 3.74 9.72 18.74
N ILE A 178 4.34 9.99 17.59
CA ILE A 178 5.79 10.15 17.42
C ILE A 178 6.15 11.64 17.45
N GLU A 179 7.26 11.97 18.11
CA GLU A 179 7.77 13.34 18.22
C GLU A 179 8.25 13.92 16.88
N GLU A 180 8.12 15.23 16.72
CA GLU A 180 8.43 15.94 15.48
C GLU A 180 9.86 15.68 14.97
N ALA A 181 10.84 15.59 15.87
CA ALA A 181 12.24 15.35 15.49
C ALA A 181 12.43 13.99 14.79
N ILE A 182 11.76 12.93 15.28
CA ILE A 182 11.78 11.60 14.67
C ILE A 182 10.93 11.58 13.40
N ILE A 183 9.77 12.26 13.42
CA ILE A 183 8.93 12.45 12.22
C ILE A 183 9.72 13.09 11.09
N GLY A 184 10.57 14.08 11.39
CA GLY A 184 11.47 14.69 10.42
C GLY A 184 12.38 13.67 9.75
N LYS A 185 12.98 12.76 10.52
CA LYS A 185 13.83 11.69 9.98
C LYS A 185 13.04 10.65 9.17
N ILE A 186 11.84 10.29 9.61
CA ILE A 186 10.92 9.43 8.84
C ILE A 186 10.57 10.09 7.50
N THR A 187 10.26 11.38 7.53
CA THR A 187 9.98 12.19 6.33
C THR A 187 11.15 12.16 5.35
N VAL A 188 12.37 12.36 5.85
CA VAL A 188 13.59 12.30 5.01
C VAL A 188 13.69 10.95 4.30
N ALA A 189 13.56 9.85 5.05
CA ALA A 189 13.64 8.50 4.49
C ALA A 189 12.57 8.24 3.42
N ILE A 190 11.31 8.61 3.68
CA ILE A 190 10.23 8.39 2.72
C ILE A 190 10.43 9.25 1.46
N VAL A 191 10.77 10.53 1.60
CA VAL A 191 10.97 11.43 0.45
C VAL A 191 12.16 10.98 -0.40
N GLU A 192 13.28 10.60 0.20
CA GLU A 192 14.44 10.08 -0.52
C GLU A 192 14.12 8.74 -1.20
N GLY A 193 13.39 7.84 -0.55
CA GLY A 193 12.93 6.57 -1.12
C GLY A 193 11.98 6.75 -2.31
N LEU A 194 10.95 7.61 -2.19
CA LEU A 194 10.03 7.93 -3.29
C LEU A 194 10.75 8.59 -4.46
N THR A 195 11.69 9.49 -4.17
CA THR A 195 12.50 10.15 -5.20
C THR A 195 13.38 9.14 -5.94
N TYR A 196 14.02 8.21 -5.21
CA TYR A 196 14.82 7.14 -5.80
C TYR A 196 13.99 6.26 -6.74
N LEU A 197 12.84 5.75 -6.28
CA LEU A 197 11.96 4.88 -7.07
C LEU A 197 11.56 5.54 -8.40
N TYR A 198 11.17 6.82 -8.36
CA TYR A 198 10.76 7.51 -9.56
C TYR A 198 11.94 7.88 -10.48
N ASN A 199 13.05 8.38 -9.92
CA ASN A 199 14.16 8.87 -10.71
C ASN A 199 14.98 7.76 -11.36
N GLN A 200 15.18 6.63 -10.67
CA GLN A 200 15.97 5.52 -11.17
C GLN A 200 15.13 4.52 -11.96
N HIS A 201 13.91 4.23 -11.48
CA HIS A 201 13.09 3.13 -12.01
C HIS A 201 11.78 3.58 -12.65
N ARG A 202 11.44 4.89 -12.61
CA ARG A 202 10.15 5.45 -13.09
C ARG A 202 8.93 4.83 -12.39
N ILE A 203 9.09 4.50 -11.11
CA ILE A 203 8.05 3.87 -10.30
C ILE A 203 7.36 4.88 -9.39
N ILE A 204 6.05 4.76 -9.33
CA ILE A 204 5.17 5.42 -8.35
C ILE A 204 4.81 4.36 -7.32
N HIS A 205 4.91 4.67 -6.03
CA HIS A 205 4.70 3.70 -4.97
C HIS A 205 3.23 3.25 -4.88
N ARG A 206 2.29 4.20 -4.98
CA ARG A 206 0.82 4.01 -4.98
C ARG A 206 0.18 3.56 -3.66
N ASP A 207 0.96 3.28 -2.63
CA ASP A 207 0.47 2.73 -1.36
C ASP A 207 1.33 3.17 -0.16
N VAL A 208 1.67 4.46 -0.08
CA VAL A 208 2.40 5.01 1.06
C VAL A 208 1.46 5.10 2.26
N LYS A 209 1.76 4.37 3.33
CA LYS A 209 1.00 4.35 4.59
C LYS A 209 1.89 3.84 5.73
N PRO A 210 1.52 4.04 7.01
CA PRO A 210 2.33 3.60 8.15
C PRO A 210 2.70 2.10 8.14
N SER A 211 1.86 1.22 7.58
CA SER A 211 2.16 -0.21 7.50
C SER A 211 3.25 -0.57 6.48
N ASN A 212 3.53 0.32 5.53
CA ASN A 212 4.49 0.11 4.45
C ASN A 212 5.81 0.88 4.68
N VAL A 213 5.99 1.45 5.88
CA VAL A 213 7.23 2.06 6.34
C VAL A 213 7.76 1.24 7.50
N LEU A 214 8.92 0.62 7.32
CA LEU A 214 9.53 -0.31 8.27
C LEU A 214 10.76 0.30 8.94
N VAL A 215 10.99 -0.10 10.19
CA VAL A 215 12.13 0.34 11.02
C VAL A 215 12.91 -0.87 11.52
N ASN A 216 14.23 -0.72 11.68
CA ASN A 216 15.06 -1.69 12.38
C ASN A 216 15.86 -1.07 13.52
N SER A 217 16.44 -1.93 14.37
CA SER A 217 17.20 -1.57 15.56
C SER A 217 18.45 -0.74 15.26
N ARG A 218 18.97 -0.78 14.02
CA ARG A 218 20.06 0.09 13.54
C ARG A 218 19.60 1.51 13.20
N GLY A 219 18.33 1.84 13.43
CA GLY A 219 17.74 3.14 13.10
C GLY A 219 17.46 3.35 11.61
N GLN A 220 17.47 2.29 10.79
CA GLN A 220 17.16 2.42 9.36
C GLN A 220 15.64 2.46 9.16
N ILE A 221 15.19 3.35 8.29
CA ILE A 221 13.77 3.55 7.93
C ILE A 221 13.65 3.30 6.43
N LYS A 222 12.77 2.37 6.03
CA LYS A 222 12.68 1.89 4.65
C LYS A 222 11.24 1.68 4.20
N LEU A 223 10.96 2.00 2.93
CA LEU A 223 9.70 1.69 2.26
C LEU A 223 9.69 0.25 1.76
N CYS A 224 8.52 -0.39 1.84
CA CYS A 224 8.25 -1.70 1.26
C CYS A 224 6.94 -1.68 0.45
N ASP A 225 6.65 -2.77 -0.28
CA ASP A 225 5.39 -2.96 -1.00
C ASP A 225 5.07 -1.85 -2.04
N PHE A 226 6.11 -1.31 -2.68
CA PHE A 226 5.99 -0.37 -3.80
C PHE A 226 5.74 -1.12 -5.11
N GLY A 227 5.00 -0.49 -6.05
CA GLY A 227 4.93 -0.92 -7.44
C GLY A 227 4.19 -2.24 -7.73
N VAL A 228 4.00 -3.12 -6.74
CA VAL A 228 3.45 -4.46 -6.89
C VAL A 228 1.92 -4.52 -6.72
N SER A 229 1.30 -3.53 -6.08
CA SER A 229 -0.12 -3.63 -5.70
C SER A 229 -1.09 -2.92 -6.65
N GLY A 230 -0.68 -1.83 -7.31
CA GLY A 230 -1.65 -0.97 -8.00
C GLY A 230 -2.27 -1.53 -9.29
N GLU A 231 -1.61 -2.48 -9.95
CA GLU A 231 -2.09 -3.10 -11.21
C GLU A 231 -2.37 -4.60 -11.07
N LEU A 232 -1.64 -5.31 -10.19
CA LEU A 232 -1.91 -6.72 -9.88
C LEU A 232 -3.26 -6.89 -9.17
N ILE A 233 -3.65 -5.89 -8.37
CA ILE A 233 -4.97 -5.81 -7.72
C ILE A 233 -6.06 -5.31 -8.70
N ASN A 234 -5.70 -4.86 -9.91
CA ASN A 234 -6.69 -4.54 -10.95
C ASN A 234 -7.27 -5.81 -11.64
N SER A 235 -6.91 -7.02 -11.20
CA SER A 235 -7.77 -8.17 -11.43
C SER A 235 -8.98 -8.11 -10.49
N ILE A 236 -9.99 -7.36 -10.90
CA ILE A 236 -11.42 -7.62 -10.69
C ILE A 236 -11.73 -8.36 -9.36
N ALA A 237 -12.13 -7.59 -8.34
CA ALA A 237 -12.68 -7.99 -7.02
C ALA A 237 -11.68 -7.92 -5.84
N ASP A 238 -11.58 -6.73 -5.23
CA ASP A 238 -11.48 -6.49 -3.76
C ASP A 238 -11.12 -5.02 -3.39
N THR A 239 -11.23 -4.09 -4.34
CA THR A 239 -10.98 -2.64 -4.18
C THR A 239 -12.00 -1.87 -3.33
N PHE A 240 -12.51 -2.41 -2.22
CA PHE A 240 -13.45 -1.65 -1.37
C PHE A 240 -13.22 -1.63 0.14
N VAL A 241 -12.17 -2.26 0.69
CA VAL A 241 -11.94 -2.21 2.14
C VAL A 241 -10.45 -2.06 2.49
N GLY A 242 -10.11 -0.96 3.18
CA GLY A 242 -8.89 -0.82 3.99
C GLY A 242 -7.74 0.02 3.41
N THR A 243 -7.44 -0.06 2.11
CA THR A 243 -6.26 0.62 1.52
C THR A 243 -6.59 1.98 0.89
N SER A 244 -7.87 2.27 0.62
CA SER A 244 -8.30 3.50 -0.07
C SER A 244 -8.26 4.76 0.79
N THR A 245 -7.97 4.68 2.09
CA THR A 245 -8.08 5.83 3.00
C THR A 245 -6.92 6.82 2.91
N TYR A 246 -5.76 6.40 2.41
CA TYR A 246 -4.59 7.25 2.16
C TYR A 246 -4.55 7.75 0.71
N MET A 247 -5.54 7.38 -0.09
CA MET A 247 -5.64 7.75 -1.51
C MET A 247 -5.88 9.25 -1.64
N SER A 248 -5.23 9.87 -2.62
CA SER A 248 -5.41 11.28 -2.89
C SER A 248 -6.77 11.59 -3.53
N PRO A 249 -7.29 12.82 -3.39
CA PRO A 249 -8.61 13.20 -3.93
C PRO A 249 -8.74 12.93 -5.43
N GLU A 250 -7.70 13.27 -6.21
CA GLU A 250 -7.71 13.08 -7.66
C GLU A 250 -7.82 11.59 -8.05
N ARG A 251 -7.23 10.70 -7.24
CA ARG A 251 -7.25 9.25 -7.46
C ARG A 251 -8.63 8.66 -7.15
N ILE A 252 -9.28 9.15 -6.10
CA ILE A 252 -10.67 8.77 -5.76
C ILE A 252 -11.63 9.21 -6.89
N GLN A 253 -11.34 10.35 -7.53
CA GLN A 253 -12.11 10.87 -8.66
C GLN A 253 -11.78 10.20 -10.01
N GLY A 254 -10.83 9.25 -10.04
CA GLY A 254 -10.49 8.47 -11.23
C GLY A 254 -9.38 9.05 -12.12
N ALA A 255 -8.66 10.08 -11.68
CA ALA A 255 -7.49 10.59 -12.39
C ALA A 255 -6.34 9.56 -12.41
N ALA A 256 -5.42 9.70 -13.37
CA ALA A 256 -4.25 8.84 -13.48
C ALA A 256 -3.32 8.99 -12.25
N TYR A 257 -2.58 7.93 -11.89
CA TYR A 257 -1.57 8.03 -10.83
C TYR A 257 -0.45 8.98 -11.25
N SER A 258 -0.12 9.91 -10.36
CA SER A 258 1.06 10.76 -10.46
C SER A 258 1.94 10.60 -9.22
N VAL A 259 3.20 10.99 -9.31
CA VAL A 259 4.12 11.03 -8.16
C VAL A 259 3.62 11.97 -7.05
N ARG A 260 2.72 12.91 -7.38
CA ARG A 260 2.10 13.80 -6.40
C ARG A 260 1.03 13.07 -5.58
N SER A 261 0.45 11.99 -6.09
CA SER A 261 -0.46 11.16 -5.29
C SER A 261 0.27 10.50 -4.12
N ASP A 262 1.53 10.05 -4.30
CA ASP A 262 2.35 9.51 -3.19
C ASP A 262 2.66 10.59 -2.14
N VAL A 263 2.81 11.85 -2.56
CA VAL A 263 3.05 12.98 -1.63
C VAL A 263 1.84 13.27 -0.76
N TRP A 264 0.62 13.10 -1.27
CA TRP A 264 -0.58 13.18 -0.43
C TRP A 264 -0.59 12.08 0.62
N SER A 265 -0.33 10.84 0.19
CA SER A 265 -0.29 9.67 1.06
C SER A 265 0.80 9.81 2.13
N LEU A 266 1.96 10.40 1.78
CA LEU A 266 2.97 10.84 2.74
C LEU A 266 2.40 11.85 3.74
N GLY A 267 1.72 12.90 3.30
CA GLY A 267 1.11 13.90 4.18
C GLY A 267 0.14 13.29 5.21
N ILE A 268 -0.74 12.38 4.77
CA ILE A 268 -1.66 11.66 5.67
C ILE A 268 -0.89 10.75 6.63
N THR A 269 0.11 10.02 6.12
CA THR A 269 0.98 9.15 6.93
C THR A 269 1.66 9.94 8.05
N ILE A 270 2.34 11.03 7.71
CA ILE A 270 3.05 11.85 8.71
C ILE A 270 2.09 12.45 9.72
N LEU A 271 0.92 12.94 9.27
CA LEU A 271 -0.08 13.50 10.16
C LEU A 271 -0.60 12.45 11.16
N GLU A 272 -0.92 11.25 10.70
CA GLU A 272 -1.33 10.13 11.56
C GLU A 272 -0.26 9.77 12.59
N LEU A 273 0.99 9.63 12.16
CA LEU A 273 2.10 9.31 13.07
C LEU A 273 2.28 10.39 14.16
N THR A 274 2.02 11.64 13.80
CA THR A 274 2.18 12.80 14.69
C THR A 274 1.05 12.95 15.69
N ILE A 275 -0.18 12.61 15.30
CA ILE A 275 -1.35 12.71 16.19
C ILE A 275 -1.69 11.39 16.90
N GLY A 276 -1.16 10.27 16.42
CA GLY A 276 -1.34 8.92 16.94
C GLY A 276 -2.64 8.23 16.51
N THR A 277 -3.47 8.87 15.70
CA THR A 277 -4.75 8.36 15.20
C THR A 277 -4.96 8.79 13.75
N PHE A 278 -5.82 8.09 13.02
CA PHE A 278 -6.09 8.43 11.62
C PHE A 278 -6.79 9.80 11.51
N PRO A 279 -6.30 10.77 10.70
CA PRO A 279 -6.77 12.17 10.75
C PRO A 279 -8.26 12.39 10.48
N PHE A 280 -8.91 11.52 9.72
CA PHE A 280 -10.34 11.65 9.41
C PHE A 280 -11.27 10.87 10.36
N SER A 281 -10.71 10.16 11.36
CA SER A 281 -11.49 9.35 12.31
C SER A 281 -12.14 10.19 13.43
N ALA A 282 -11.56 11.36 13.76
CA ALA A 282 -11.91 12.13 14.95
C ALA A 282 -12.89 13.30 14.71
N THR A 283 -13.23 13.63 13.46
CA THR A 283 -14.09 14.80 13.14
C THR A 283 -15.60 14.53 13.24
N SER A 284 -16.03 13.36 13.68
CA SER A 284 -17.45 13.09 13.95
C SER A 284 -17.84 13.58 15.36
N ASN A 285 -18.19 14.87 15.45
CA ASN A 285 -19.06 15.48 16.47
C ASN A 285 -18.62 15.42 17.95
N SER A 286 -17.75 16.34 18.37
CA SER A 286 -17.61 16.67 19.81
C SER A 286 -18.73 17.58 20.36
N ASN A 287 -19.83 17.78 19.63
CA ASN A 287 -20.98 18.60 20.07
C ASN A 287 -22.29 17.81 20.29
N ASN A 288 -22.29 16.48 20.23
CA ASN A 288 -23.46 15.69 20.61
C ASN A 288 -23.03 14.46 21.39
N ASN A 289 -23.66 14.23 22.55
CA ASN A 289 -23.45 13.10 23.48
C ASN A 289 -23.81 11.71 22.90
N ASN A 290 -23.63 11.49 21.59
CA ASN A 290 -23.82 10.19 20.96
C ASN A 290 -22.45 9.62 20.56
N PRO A 291 -22.16 8.35 20.91
CA PRO A 291 -20.93 7.70 20.47
C PRO A 291 -20.86 7.75 18.93
N ALA A 292 -19.77 8.30 18.40
CA ALA A 292 -19.55 8.42 16.97
C ALA A 292 -19.61 7.03 16.32
N LEU A 293 -20.61 6.81 15.47
CA LEU A 293 -20.68 5.61 14.63
C LEU A 293 -19.43 5.55 13.74
N PRO A 294 -18.91 4.34 13.42
CA PRO A 294 -17.83 4.19 12.46
C PRO A 294 -18.20 4.88 11.15
N VAL A 295 -17.38 5.82 10.70
CA VAL A 295 -17.56 6.48 9.39
C VAL A 295 -17.44 5.40 8.33
N GLY A 296 -18.47 5.22 7.49
CA GLY A 296 -18.42 4.26 6.39
C GLY A 296 -17.33 4.64 5.40
N ILE A 297 -16.73 3.66 4.72
CA ILE A 297 -15.64 3.92 3.77
C ILE A 297 -16.03 4.94 2.68
N LEU A 298 -17.28 4.89 2.20
CA LEU A 298 -17.78 5.83 1.21
C LEU A 298 -17.86 7.26 1.75
N ASP A 299 -18.30 7.44 2.99
CA ASP A 299 -18.37 8.75 3.63
C ASP A 299 -16.97 9.33 3.81
N LEU A 300 -16.00 8.50 4.22
CA LEU A 300 -14.60 8.90 4.33
C LEU A 300 -14.03 9.36 2.98
N LEU A 301 -14.27 8.59 1.90
CA LEU A 301 -13.85 9.00 0.56
C LEU A 301 -14.51 10.31 0.12
N GLN A 302 -15.78 10.53 0.47
CA GLN A 302 -16.46 11.80 0.22
C GLN A 302 -15.85 12.96 1.01
N ARG A 303 -15.43 12.74 2.27
CA ARG A 303 -14.72 13.76 3.07
C ARG A 303 -13.39 14.12 2.43
N ILE A 304 -12.58 13.12 2.07
CA ILE A 304 -11.28 13.33 1.42
C ILE A 304 -11.43 14.20 0.16
N VAL A 305 -12.49 13.98 -0.63
CA VAL A 305 -12.70 14.70 -1.89
C VAL A 305 -13.32 16.09 -1.71
N ASN A 306 -14.26 16.25 -0.78
CA ASN A 306 -15.11 17.44 -0.72
C ASN A 306 -14.85 18.37 0.48
N GLU A 307 -14.19 17.88 1.53
CA GLU A 307 -13.87 18.69 2.72
C GLU A 307 -12.44 19.25 2.65
N PRO A 308 -12.12 20.32 3.40
CA PRO A 308 -10.75 20.79 3.55
C PRO A 308 -9.83 19.66 4.07
N PRO A 309 -8.57 19.61 3.60
CA PRO A 309 -7.61 18.63 4.09
C PRO A 309 -7.38 18.78 5.60
N PRO A 310 -7.09 17.68 6.31
CA PRO A 310 -6.80 17.73 7.73
C PRO A 310 -5.49 18.48 7.98
N LYS A 311 -5.40 19.13 9.14
CA LYS A 311 -4.25 19.95 9.54
C LYS A 311 -3.68 19.46 10.86
N LEU A 312 -2.44 19.84 11.14
CA LEU A 312 -1.84 19.64 12.47
C LEU A 312 -2.64 20.41 13.53
N PRO A 313 -2.88 19.83 14.72
CA PRO A 313 -3.59 20.50 15.82
C PRO A 313 -2.95 21.85 16.18
N GLU A 314 -3.77 22.90 16.36
CA GLU A 314 -3.28 24.26 16.67
C GLU A 314 -2.80 24.40 18.12
N ASP A 315 -3.32 23.56 19.02
CA ASP A 315 -3.00 23.53 20.46
C ASP A 315 -1.62 22.95 20.78
N LYS A 316 -0.95 22.35 19.80
CA LYS A 316 0.39 21.76 19.96
C LYS A 316 1.49 22.65 19.40
N ASN A 317 2.64 22.68 20.07
CA ASN A 317 3.81 23.46 19.64
C ASN A 317 4.63 22.71 18.58
N PHE A 318 4.13 22.67 17.35
CA PHE A 318 4.87 22.21 16.17
C PHE A 318 5.58 23.38 15.47
N THR A 319 6.71 23.13 14.82
CA THR A 319 7.41 24.18 14.07
C THR A 319 6.58 24.68 12.88
N ALA A 320 6.77 25.96 12.51
CA ALA A 320 6.09 26.53 11.33
C ALA A 320 6.46 25.77 10.04
N ALA A 321 7.73 25.39 9.90
CA ALA A 321 8.20 24.60 8.77
C ALA A 321 7.47 23.25 8.67
N PHE A 322 7.26 22.57 9.79
CA PHE A 322 6.53 21.30 9.79
C PHE A 322 5.06 21.46 9.40
N ARG A 323 4.39 22.52 9.90
CA ARG A 323 3.01 22.84 9.50
C ARG A 323 2.89 23.12 8.01
N GLU A 324 3.78 23.96 7.49
CA GLU A 324 3.83 24.26 6.06
C GLU A 324 4.12 23.02 5.21
N PHE A 325 4.97 22.11 5.68
CA PHE A 325 5.26 20.86 4.98
C PHE A 325 4.01 19.99 4.84
N ILE A 326 3.23 19.81 5.91
CA ILE A 326 1.96 19.06 5.87
C ILE A 326 0.95 19.74 4.95
N ASP A 327 0.78 21.06 5.06
CA ASP A 327 -0.15 21.82 4.22
C ASP A 327 0.22 21.71 2.72
N LYS A 328 1.52 21.74 2.38
CA LYS A 328 2.00 21.50 1.00
C LYS A 328 1.70 20.08 0.53
N CYS A 329 1.94 19.07 1.37
CA CYS A 329 1.68 17.67 1.02
C CYS A 329 0.18 17.40 0.77
N LEU A 330 -0.69 18.05 1.54
CA LEU A 330 -2.15 17.89 1.47
C LEU A 330 -2.84 18.95 0.61
N ALA A 331 -2.09 19.71 -0.18
CA ALA A 331 -2.64 20.62 -1.17
C ALA A 331 -3.35 19.86 -2.32
N LYS A 332 -4.13 20.60 -3.11
CA LYS A 332 -4.65 20.13 -4.40
C LYS A 332 -3.51 19.72 -5.32
N GLU A 333 -3.76 18.74 -6.20
CA GLU A 333 -2.71 18.11 -7.01
C GLU A 333 -1.84 19.11 -7.78
N GLU A 334 -2.41 20.18 -8.33
CA GLU A 334 -1.68 21.16 -9.15
C GLU A 334 -0.67 21.97 -8.34
N LEU A 335 -0.96 22.19 -7.05
CA LEU A 335 -0.11 22.94 -6.12
C LEU A 335 0.81 22.03 -5.30
N ARG A 336 0.52 20.71 -5.30
CA ARG A 336 1.26 19.73 -4.53
C ARG A 336 2.65 19.50 -5.14
N PRO A 337 3.74 19.59 -4.34
CA PRO A 337 5.07 19.35 -4.84
C PRO A 337 5.24 17.89 -5.28
N SER A 338 6.19 17.64 -6.18
CA SER A 338 6.70 16.28 -6.43
C SER A 338 7.66 15.86 -5.30
N PRO A 339 7.95 14.55 -5.12
CA PRO A 339 8.97 14.10 -4.18
C PRO A 339 10.33 14.81 -4.39
N GLN A 340 10.73 15.02 -5.65
CA GLN A 340 11.95 15.75 -6.01
C GLN A 340 11.94 17.20 -5.51
N ASN A 341 10.78 17.88 -5.51
CA ASN A 341 10.69 19.25 -4.99
C ASN A 341 10.82 19.28 -3.46
N LEU A 342 10.30 18.27 -2.76
CA LEU A 342 10.37 18.18 -1.31
C LEU A 342 11.79 18.03 -0.76
N LEU A 343 12.75 17.56 -1.57
CA LEU A 343 14.17 17.52 -1.18
C LEU A 343 14.76 18.89 -0.85
N ASN A 344 14.14 19.98 -1.34
CA ASN A 344 14.55 21.35 -1.07
C ASN A 344 13.60 22.07 -0.09
N ASP A 345 12.64 21.36 0.51
CA ASP A 345 11.71 21.97 1.46
C ASP A 345 12.44 22.32 2.77
N PRO A 346 12.15 23.49 3.39
CA PRO A 346 12.78 23.88 4.65
C PRO A 346 12.67 22.84 5.77
N PHE A 347 11.53 22.15 5.90
CA PHE A 347 11.35 21.12 6.92
C PHE A 347 12.22 19.90 6.62
N PHE A 348 12.32 19.49 5.36
CA PHE A 348 13.17 18.37 4.93
C PHE A 348 14.65 18.68 5.23
N LEU A 349 15.13 19.86 4.82
CA LEU A 349 16.51 20.27 5.02
C LEU A 349 16.88 20.36 6.50
N ALA A 350 16.04 21.02 7.31
CA ALA A 350 16.22 21.08 8.76
C ALA A 350 16.24 19.68 9.39
N SER A 351 15.31 18.81 8.99
CA SER A 351 15.22 17.43 9.48
C SER A 351 16.46 16.60 9.15
N LYS A 352 17.10 16.85 8.00
CA LYS A 352 18.35 16.18 7.62
C LYS A 352 19.49 16.56 8.56
N GLU A 353 19.57 17.83 8.94
CA GLU A 353 20.62 18.37 9.83
C GLU A 353 20.40 18.08 11.32
N THR A 354 19.14 17.89 11.75
CA THR A 354 18.79 17.58 13.14
C THR A 354 19.59 16.38 13.66
N GLN A 355 20.31 16.59 14.75
CA GLN A 355 21.12 15.54 15.40
C GLN A 355 20.24 14.76 16.37
N ILE A 356 19.70 13.64 15.89
CA ILE A 356 18.93 12.69 16.70
C ILE A 356 19.36 11.26 16.36
N SER A 357 19.55 10.44 17.39
CA SER A 357 19.93 9.04 17.20
C SER A 357 18.70 8.18 16.95
N LEU A 358 18.49 7.80 15.69
CA LEU A 358 17.44 6.86 15.31
C LEU A 358 17.65 5.46 15.91
N GLU A 359 18.91 5.07 16.15
CA GLU A 359 19.26 3.82 16.82
C GLU A 359 18.79 3.84 18.28
N GLN A 360 19.05 4.93 19.01
CA GLN A 360 18.53 5.07 20.39
C GLN A 360 17.01 5.08 20.44
N TRP A 361 16.37 5.79 19.50
CA TRP A 361 14.91 5.76 19.38
C TRP A 361 14.41 4.33 19.09
N ALA A 362 14.99 3.63 18.12
CA ALA A 362 14.63 2.26 17.78
C ALA A 362 14.81 1.29 18.97
N HIS A 363 15.89 1.41 19.73
CA HIS A 363 16.09 0.61 20.95
C HIS A 363 15.10 0.93 22.07
N SER A 364 14.52 2.13 22.09
CA SER A 364 13.43 2.47 23.01
C SER A 364 12.12 1.75 22.65
N LEU A 365 11.96 1.33 21.38
CA LEU A 365 10.81 0.58 20.87
C LEU A 365 10.90 -0.92 21.24
N LYS A 366 11.15 -1.26 22.51
CA LYS A 366 11.23 -2.67 22.93
C LYS A 366 9.89 -3.38 22.72
N PHE A 367 9.79 -4.15 21.64
CA PHE A 367 8.79 -5.19 21.49
C PHE A 367 9.24 -6.37 22.35
N PRO A 368 8.52 -6.73 23.44
CA PRO A 368 8.84 -7.97 24.11
C PRO A 368 8.69 -9.08 23.08
N ASP A 369 9.70 -9.94 22.96
CA ASP A 369 9.59 -11.15 22.17
C ASP A 369 8.33 -11.89 22.64
N LYS A 370 7.43 -12.19 21.69
CA LYS A 370 6.29 -13.07 22.00
C LYS A 370 6.91 -14.42 22.38
N LYS A 371 6.83 -14.76 23.66
CA LYS A 371 7.18 -16.09 24.18
C LYS A 371 6.34 -17.17 23.55
#